data_AF-A0A353ZNG4-F1
#
_entry.id   AF-A0A353ZNG4-F1
#
_cell.length_a   1.000
_cell.length_b   1.000
_cell.length_c   1.000
_cell.angle_alpha   90.00
_cell.angle_beta   90.00
_cell.angle_gamma   90.00
#
_symmetry.space_group_name_H-M   'P 1'
#
loop_
_entity.id
_entity.type
_entity.pdbx_description
1 polymer ?
#
loop_
_entity_poly.entity_id
_entity_poly.type
_entity_poly.pdbx_seq_one_letter_code
_entity_poly.pdbx_strand_id
1 'polypeptide(L)'
;MTSPRATARPPRAASRRRPLVAALSLAVLLLLAAVLTGQGPSVRPAQSSGQGTAEGISKIKHVVIITQENRSFDSYFGTYPGADGIPMQNGVPTVCLPDPAHGGCVQPFYNAADSNAGA
;
A
#
# COMPACT_ATOMS: atom_id res chain seq x y z
N MET A 1 71.20 -49.71 -42.58
CA MET A 1 71.21 -49.07 -41.24
C MET A 1 70.46 -47.75 -41.33
N THR A 2 69.16 -47.72 -41.02
CA THR A 2 68.39 -46.48 -40.87
C THR A 2 67.12 -46.80 -40.08
N SER A 3 67.07 -46.39 -38.82
CA SER A 3 65.79 -46.21 -38.11
C SER A 3 65.15 -44.91 -38.60
N PRO A 4 63.81 -44.82 -38.66
CA PRO A 4 63.21 -43.76 -37.86
C PRO A 4 61.84 -44.08 -37.22
N ARG A 5 61.75 -43.65 -35.95
CA ARG A 5 60.80 -42.68 -35.40
C ARG A 5 59.31 -43.07 -35.33
N ALA A 6 58.90 -43.50 -34.13
CA ALA A 6 57.52 -43.58 -33.69
C ALA A 6 56.85 -42.19 -33.62
N THR A 7 55.65 -42.08 -34.18
CA THR A 7 54.77 -40.90 -34.10
C THR A 7 53.83 -41.03 -32.91
N ALA A 8 53.85 -40.04 -32.02
CA ALA A 8 52.95 -39.96 -30.87
C ALA A 8 51.53 -39.52 -31.28
N ARG A 9 50.51 -40.14 -30.70
CA ARG A 9 49.07 -39.83 -30.90
C ARG A 9 48.60 -38.80 -29.87
N PRO A 10 47.81 -37.76 -30.25
CA PRO A 10 47.32 -36.78 -29.29
C PRO A 10 46.20 -37.33 -28.39
N PRO A 11 46.05 -36.81 -27.15
CA PRO A 11 44.95 -37.19 -26.25
C PRO A 11 43.61 -36.62 -26.72
N ARG A 12 42.54 -37.42 -26.59
CA ARG A 12 41.16 -37.01 -26.84
C ARG A 12 40.73 -36.00 -25.77
N ALA A 13 40.39 -34.78 -26.18
CA ALA A 13 39.80 -33.78 -25.31
C ALA A 13 38.40 -34.24 -24.85
N ALA A 14 38.22 -34.41 -23.54
CA ALA A 14 36.92 -34.72 -22.94
C ALA A 14 35.96 -33.53 -23.05
N SER A 15 34.74 -33.79 -23.52
CA SER A 15 33.72 -32.78 -23.80
C SER A 15 33.21 -32.09 -22.52
N ARG A 16 33.55 -30.82 -22.33
CA ARG A 16 33.05 -29.92 -21.26
C ARG A 16 31.60 -29.47 -21.49
N ARG A 17 30.65 -30.38 -21.75
CA ARG A 17 29.22 -30.04 -22.00
C ARG A 17 28.24 -30.55 -20.95
N ARG A 18 28.71 -31.23 -19.90
CA ARG A 18 27.86 -31.85 -18.86
C ARG A 18 27.48 -31.00 -17.63
N PRO A 19 28.13 -29.88 -17.25
CA PRO A 19 27.78 -29.22 -15.99
C PRO A 19 26.52 -28.34 -16.08
N LEU A 20 26.20 -27.78 -17.27
CA LEU A 20 25.07 -26.87 -17.45
C LEU A 20 23.70 -27.58 -17.43
N VAL A 21 23.61 -28.78 -18.02
CA VAL A 21 22.35 -29.56 -18.03
C VAL A 21 22.01 -30.08 -16.64
N ALA A 22 23.02 -30.48 -15.86
CA ALA A 22 22.86 -30.92 -14.47
C ALA A 22 22.44 -29.76 -13.53
N ALA A 23 23.01 -28.56 -13.73
CA ALA A 23 22.65 -27.39 -12.96
C ALA A 23 21.20 -26.92 -13.22
N LEU A 24 20.75 -26.94 -14.48
CA LEU A 24 19.37 -26.59 -14.83
C LEU A 24 18.34 -27.58 -14.24
N SER A 25 18.64 -28.87 -14.29
CA SER A 25 17.73 -29.90 -13.77
C SER A 25 17.63 -29.85 -12.24
N LEU A 26 18.72 -29.52 -11.54
CA LEU A 26 18.70 -29.27 -10.10
C LEU A 26 17.87 -28.03 -9.74
N ALA A 27 18.01 -26.94 -10.51
CA ALA A 27 17.22 -25.72 -10.30
C ALA A 27 15.72 -25.96 -10.52
N VAL A 28 15.34 -26.72 -11.55
CA VAL A 28 13.94 -27.10 -11.80
C VAL A 28 13.38 -27.98 -10.68
N LEU A 29 14.14 -28.96 -10.19
CA LEU A 29 13.74 -29.80 -9.06
C LEU A 29 13.54 -29.00 -7.77
N LEU A 30 14.42 -28.03 -7.49
CA LEU A 30 14.30 -27.15 -6.33
C LEU A 30 13.08 -26.22 -6.43
N LEU A 31 12.79 -25.69 -7.62
CA LEU A 31 11.59 -24.88 -7.85
C LEU A 31 10.30 -25.70 -7.71
N LEU A 32 10.28 -26.95 -8.21
CA LEU A 32 9.15 -27.84 -8.02
C LEU A 32 8.93 -28.17 -6.54
N ALA A 33 10.00 -28.47 -5.79
CA ALA A 33 9.90 -28.74 -4.36
C ALA A 33 9.40 -27.53 -3.55
N ALA A 34 9.78 -26.30 -3.94
CA ALA A 34 9.26 -25.08 -3.32
C ALA A 34 7.75 -24.90 -3.55
N VAL A 35 7.24 -25.26 -4.73
CA VAL A 35 5.80 -25.21 -5.04
C VAL A 35 5.01 -26.27 -4.27
N LEU A 36 5.55 -27.50 -4.14
CA LEU A 36 4.86 -28.58 -3.42
C LEU A 36 4.86 -28.40 -1.89
N THR A 37 5.80 -27.64 -1.31
CA THR A 37 5.90 -27.44 0.14
C THR A 37 5.06 -26.28 0.68
N GLY A 38 4.35 -25.52 -0.18
CA GLY A 38 3.36 -24.52 0.26
C GLY A 38 3.94 -23.37 1.09
N GLN A 39 5.25 -23.13 1.03
CA GLN A 39 5.95 -22.09 1.78
C GLN A 39 5.75 -20.72 1.12
N GLY A 40 4.50 -20.25 1.11
CA GLY A 40 4.20 -18.85 0.83
C GLY A 40 4.68 -17.95 1.98
N PRO A 41 4.82 -16.63 1.76
CA PRO A 41 5.09 -15.68 2.83
C PRO A 41 4.02 -15.85 3.93
N SER A 42 4.47 -16.25 5.12
CA SER A 42 3.61 -16.39 6.29
C SER A 42 3.16 -15.00 6.72
N VAL A 43 2.00 -14.58 6.24
CA VAL A 43 1.27 -13.45 6.83
C VAL A 43 0.83 -13.93 8.21
N ARG A 44 1.60 -13.58 9.23
CA ARG A 44 1.14 -13.72 10.62
C ARG A 44 -0.13 -12.87 10.72
N PRO A 45 -1.30 -13.44 11.07
CA PRO A 45 -2.42 -12.59 11.45
C PRO A 45 -1.93 -11.74 12.62
N ALA A 46 -2.13 -10.42 12.51
CA ALA A 46 -1.93 -9.53 13.64
C ALA A 46 -2.78 -10.07 14.79
N GLN A 47 -2.14 -10.62 15.82
CA GLN A 47 -2.85 -10.94 17.05
C GLN A 47 -3.37 -9.63 17.58
N SER A 48 -4.69 -9.43 17.53
CA SER A 48 -5.33 -8.31 18.19
C SER A 48 -5.09 -8.48 19.70
N SER A 49 -4.05 -7.84 20.23
CA SER A 49 -3.91 -7.57 21.65
C SER A 49 -4.97 -6.55 22.03
N GLY A 50 -6.20 -7.05 22.16
CA GLY A 50 -7.40 -6.25 22.35
C GLY A 50 -8.53 -7.06 22.98
N GLN A 51 -8.20 -8.07 23.80
CA GLN A 51 -9.14 -8.56 24.82
C GLN A 51 -8.91 -7.75 26.11
N GLY A 52 -9.03 -6.43 25.99
CA GLY A 52 -9.58 -5.67 27.10
C GLY A 52 -11.07 -5.99 27.07
N THR A 53 -11.57 -6.72 28.07
CA THR A 53 -12.99 -6.79 28.35
C THR A 53 -13.57 -5.39 28.18
N ALA A 54 -14.62 -5.28 27.36
CA ALA A 54 -15.25 -4.02 27.00
C ALA A 54 -16.02 -3.42 28.19
N GLU A 55 -15.34 -3.17 29.32
CA GLU A 55 -15.89 -2.55 30.53
C GLU A 55 -16.29 -1.08 30.30
N GLY A 56 -15.73 -0.43 29.28
CA GLY A 56 -16.03 0.97 28.97
C GLY A 56 -17.39 1.14 28.30
N ILE A 57 -17.61 0.45 27.17
CA ILE A 57 -18.83 0.61 26.37
C ILE A 57 -20.09 0.11 27.11
N SER A 58 -19.95 -0.89 27.98
CA SER A 58 -21.06 -1.45 28.77
C SER A 58 -21.61 -0.49 29.84
N LYS A 59 -20.92 0.62 30.15
CA LYS A 59 -21.42 1.68 31.05
C LYS A 59 -22.38 2.66 30.37
N ILE A 60 -22.42 2.71 29.04
CA ILE A 60 -23.29 3.59 28.27
C ILE A 60 -24.70 3.01 28.27
N LYS A 61 -25.68 3.72 28.85
CA LYS A 61 -27.08 3.28 28.93
C LYS A 61 -27.93 3.74 27.75
N HIS A 62 -27.64 4.94 27.23
CA HIS A 62 -28.38 5.56 26.14
C HIS A 62 -27.42 6.26 25.18
N VAL A 63 -27.64 6.06 23.87
CA VAL A 63 -26.96 6.79 22.81
C VAL A 63 -28.02 7.64 22.13
N VAL A 64 -27.84 8.95 22.14
CA VAL A 64 -28.67 9.90 21.39
C VAL A 64 -27.84 10.37 20.20
N ILE A 65 -28.33 10.13 18.99
CA ILE A 65 -27.68 10.55 17.76
C ILE A 65 -28.43 11.78 17.25
N ILE A 66 -27.72 12.91 17.19
CA ILE A 66 -28.26 14.16 16.63
C ILE A 66 -27.52 14.41 15.32
N THR A 67 -28.27 14.44 14.22
CA THR A 67 -27.74 14.75 12.89
C THR A 67 -28.33 16.07 12.41
N GLN A 68 -27.49 16.93 11.84
CA GLN A 68 -27.96 18.08 11.08
C GLN A 68 -27.96 17.72 9.60
N GLU A 69 -29.09 17.95 8.93
CA GLU A 69 -29.21 17.71 7.50
C GLU A 69 -28.44 18.77 6.71
N ASN A 70 -27.95 18.38 5.52
CA ASN A 70 -27.34 19.29 4.54
C ASN A 70 -26.13 20.08 5.06
N ARG A 71 -25.38 19.50 6.02
CA ARG A 71 -24.17 20.08 6.59
C ARG A 71 -23.00 19.12 6.39
N SER A 72 -22.01 19.57 5.63
CA SER A 72 -20.75 18.82 5.43
C SER A 72 -19.85 18.93 6.67
N PHE A 73 -18.83 18.09 6.76
CA PHE A 73 -17.80 18.20 7.82
C PHE A 73 -17.17 19.60 7.85
N ASP A 74 -16.83 20.17 6.68
CA ASP A 74 -16.21 21.49 6.56
C ASP A 74 -17.11 22.63 7.07
N SER A 75 -18.44 22.42 7.08
CA SER A 75 -19.39 23.39 7.63
C SER A 75 -19.18 23.64 9.12
N TYR A 76 -18.66 22.65 9.86
CA TYR A 76 -18.37 22.77 11.29
C TYR A 76 -16.88 22.88 11.58
N PHE A 77 -16.07 22.06 10.90
CA PHE A 77 -14.68 21.83 11.25
C PHE A 77 -13.69 22.18 10.14
N GLY A 78 -14.14 22.83 9.06
CA GLY A 78 -13.32 23.07 7.87
C GLY A 78 -12.04 23.86 8.16
N THR A 79 -12.04 24.72 9.19
CA THR A 79 -10.86 25.48 9.62
C THR A 79 -10.33 25.07 11.00
N TYR A 80 -10.86 23.98 11.57
CA TYR A 80 -10.49 23.55 12.91
C TYR A 80 -9.05 22.99 12.92
N PRO A 81 -8.18 23.37 13.88
CA PRO A 81 -6.81 22.91 13.91
C PRO A 81 -6.70 21.37 14.00
N GLY A 82 -5.98 20.77 13.05
CA GLY A 82 -5.75 19.32 13.01
C GLY A 82 -6.88 18.51 12.36
N ALA A 83 -7.95 19.15 11.87
CA ALA A 83 -8.90 18.50 10.99
C ALA A 83 -8.34 18.36 9.57
N ASP A 84 -8.74 17.32 8.84
CA ASP A 84 -8.40 17.18 7.42
C ASP A 84 -9.00 18.35 6.61
N GLY A 85 -10.27 18.67 6.90
CA GLY A 85 -10.93 19.96 6.63
C GLY A 85 -10.72 20.61 5.26
N ILE A 86 -10.85 21.94 5.25
CA ILE A 86 -10.44 22.78 4.12
C ILE A 86 -8.91 22.83 4.14
N PRO A 87 -8.22 22.54 3.03
CA PRO A 87 -6.77 22.67 2.96
C PRO A 87 -6.34 24.14 3.15
N MET A 88 -5.59 24.42 4.22
CA MET A 88 -5.14 25.77 4.57
C MET A 88 -3.61 25.90 4.51
N GLN A 89 -3.12 27.04 4.05
CA GLN A 89 -1.74 27.50 4.26
C GLN A 89 -1.77 28.92 4.79
N ASN A 90 -1.11 29.17 5.92
CA ASN A 90 -1.06 30.49 6.58
C ASN A 90 -2.45 31.11 6.82
N GLY A 91 -3.46 30.30 7.12
CA GLY A 91 -4.83 30.77 7.35
C GLY A 91 -5.63 31.08 6.08
N VAL A 92 -5.10 30.73 4.89
CA VAL A 92 -5.76 30.94 3.59
C VAL A 92 -6.04 29.59 2.92
N PRO A 93 -7.25 29.36 2.35
CA PRO A 93 -7.54 28.15 1.58
C PRO A 93 -6.64 28.01 0.35
N THR A 94 -6.06 26.82 0.15
CA THR A 94 -5.17 26.55 -1.00
C THR A 94 -5.89 26.06 -2.24
N VAL A 95 -7.15 25.67 -2.09
CA VAL A 95 -8.02 25.20 -3.17
C VAL A 95 -9.11 26.24 -3.45
N CYS A 96 -9.63 26.25 -4.67
CA CYS A 96 -10.71 27.15 -5.05
C CYS A 96 -11.44 26.63 -6.30
N LEU A 97 -12.68 27.08 -6.49
CA LEU A 97 -13.50 26.78 -7.66
C LEU A 97 -13.36 27.91 -8.70
N PRO A 98 -12.90 27.65 -9.93
CA PRO A 98 -12.76 28.68 -10.96
C PRO A 98 -14.10 29.38 -11.26
N ASP A 99 -14.09 30.70 -11.33
CA ASP A 99 -15.26 31.51 -11.70
C ASP A 99 -14.95 32.33 -12.97
N PRO A 100 -15.20 31.76 -14.16
CA PRO A 100 -14.96 32.45 -15.42
C PRO A 100 -15.97 33.57 -15.70
N ALA A 101 -17.13 33.58 -15.03
CA ALA A 101 -18.17 34.59 -15.26
C ALA A 101 -17.82 35.92 -14.61
N HIS A 102 -17.22 35.89 -13.41
CA HIS A 102 -16.81 37.10 -12.67
C HIS A 102 -15.30 37.35 -12.71
N GLY A 103 -14.54 36.42 -13.31
CA GLY A 103 -13.09 36.45 -13.33
C GLY A 103 -12.50 36.07 -11.98
N GLY A 104 -11.71 35.00 -11.94
CA GLY A 104 -11.00 34.57 -10.74
C GLY A 104 -11.47 33.23 -10.21
N CYS A 105 -11.53 33.11 -8.90
CA CYS A 105 -11.76 31.84 -8.21
C CYS A 105 -12.49 32.07 -6.89
N VAL A 106 -13.47 31.21 -6.59
CA VAL A 106 -14.19 31.21 -5.32
C VAL A 106 -13.51 30.24 -4.36
N GLN A 107 -12.88 30.77 -3.31
CA GLN A 107 -12.32 29.95 -2.25
C GLN A 107 -13.44 29.40 -1.34
N PRO A 108 -13.29 28.17 -0.81
CA PRO A 108 -14.16 27.71 0.25
C PRO A 108 -13.96 28.58 1.50
N PHE A 109 -15.02 28.72 2.30
CA PHE A 109 -14.99 29.54 3.51
C PHE A 109 -15.75 28.85 4.63
N TYR A 110 -15.35 29.12 5.86
CA TYR A 110 -16.10 28.70 7.03
C TYR A 110 -17.21 29.72 7.31
N ASN A 111 -18.46 29.25 7.36
CA ASN A 111 -19.60 30.07 7.74
C ASN A 111 -20.05 29.69 9.16
N ALA A 112 -19.84 30.60 10.12
CA ALA A 112 -20.23 30.41 11.51
C ALA A 112 -21.71 30.69 11.80
N ALA A 113 -22.49 31.10 10.79
CA ALA A 113 -23.91 31.38 10.99
C ALA A 113 -24.68 30.09 11.26
N ASP A 114 -25.34 30.04 12.42
CA ASP A 114 -26.26 28.98 12.80
C ASP A 114 -27.63 29.22 12.15
N SER A 115 -27.70 28.98 10.83
CA SER A 115 -28.91 29.14 10.04
C SER A 115 -29.54 27.78 9.72
N ASN A 116 -30.67 27.47 10.35
CA ASN A 116 -31.48 26.31 9.98
C ASN A 116 -32.51 26.71 8.93
N ALA A 117 -32.07 26.82 7.67
CA ALA A 117 -32.95 27.06 6.53
C ALA A 117 -33.62 25.76 6.02
N GLY A 118 -33.85 24.78 6.91
CA GLY A 118 -34.48 23.51 6.57
C GLY A 118 -35.78 23.77 5.80
N ALA A 119 -35.84 23.30 4.57
CA ALA A 119 -37.00 23.36 3.69
C ALA A 119 -37.44 21.93 3.36
#